data_AF-A0A2S8WRU3-F1
#
_entry.id   AF-A0A2S8WRU3-F1
#
_cell.length_a   1.000
_cell.length_b   1.000
_cell.length_c   1.000
_cell.angle_alpha   90.00
_cell.angle_beta   90.00
_cell.angle_gamma   90.00
#
_symmetry.space_group_name_H-M   'P 1'
#
loop_
_entity.id
_entity.type
_entity.pdbx_description
1 polymer ?
#
loop_
_entity_poly.entity_id
_entity_poly.type
_entity_poly.pdbx_seq_one_letter_code
_entity_poly.pdbx_strand_id
1 'polypeptide(L)'
;MEQEELLRAKFDTVLPHLDERSQRFVLAAEARSLGYGGIAAVAKASRTSRSLIQQGVAELESGAPPLGRNRRAGGGRKPAAVTGPELIPALLALVEPTLRGDPEWN
;
A
#
# COMPACT_ATOMS: atom_id res chain seq x y z
N MET A 1 8.23 30.39 6.59
CA MET A 1 8.49 30.05 5.18
C MET A 1 9.45 28.88 5.09
N GLU A 2 10.65 28.98 5.65
CA GLU A 2 11.65 27.88 5.66
C GLU A 2 11.11 26.53 6.16
N GLN A 3 10.39 26.52 7.29
CA GLN A 3 9.80 25.28 7.83
C GLN A 3 8.74 24.65 6.91
N GLU A 4 7.93 25.47 6.24
CA GLU A 4 6.91 24.96 5.31
C GLU A 4 7.55 24.37 4.06
N GLU A 5 8.63 24.96 3.59
CA GLU A 5 9.39 24.52 2.42
C GLU A 5 10.14 23.20 2.70
N LEU A 6 10.73 23.07 3.88
CA LEU A 6 11.33 21.82 4.37
C LEU A 6 10.28 20.71 4.49
N LEU A 7 9.11 21.01 5.06
CA LEU A 7 8.01 20.05 5.13
C LEU A 7 7.52 19.64 3.75
N ARG A 8 7.39 20.60 2.82
CA ARG A 8 6.99 20.31 1.44
C ARG A 8 7.98 19.37 0.77
N ALA A 9 9.28 19.67 0.82
CA ALA A 9 10.32 18.82 0.25
C ALA A 9 10.29 17.39 0.85
N LYS A 10 10.11 17.29 2.18
CA LYS A 10 9.97 16.02 2.87
C LYS A 10 8.73 15.25 2.42
N PHE A 11 7.58 15.90 2.32
CA PHE A 11 6.32 15.27 1.95
C PHE A 11 6.30 14.84 0.49
N ASP A 12 6.80 15.67 -0.43
CA ASP A 12 6.92 15.32 -1.84
C ASP A 12 7.85 14.11 -2.04
N THR A 13 8.84 13.92 -1.17
CA THR A 13 9.74 12.76 -1.20
C THR A 13 9.10 11.50 -0.59
N VAL A 14 8.45 11.60 0.57
CA VAL A 14 8.05 10.42 1.35
C VAL A 14 6.64 9.93 1.03
N LEU A 15 5.67 10.83 0.85
CA LEU A 15 4.26 10.45 0.73
C LEU A 15 3.97 9.51 -0.44
N PRO A 16 4.57 9.65 -1.64
CA PRO A 16 4.30 8.76 -2.77
C PRO A 16 4.64 7.27 -2.52
N HIS A 17 5.46 6.99 -1.51
CA HIS A 17 5.88 5.63 -1.16
C HIS A 17 5.06 5.00 -0.03
N LEU A 18 4.06 5.73 0.48
CA LEU A 18 3.23 5.33 1.59
C LEU A 18 1.78 5.13 1.15
N ASP A 19 1.07 4.25 1.84
CA ASP A 19 -0.38 4.14 1.70
C ASP A 19 -1.12 5.26 2.44
N GLU A 20 -2.42 5.40 2.20
CA GLU A 20 -3.24 6.50 2.75
C GLU A 20 -3.19 6.58 4.28
N ARG A 21 -3.09 5.43 4.97
CA ARG A 21 -2.99 5.39 6.42
C ARG A 21 -1.62 5.86 6.91
N SER A 22 -0.53 5.33 6.35
CA SER A 22 0.81 5.72 6.75
C SER A 22 1.10 7.18 6.41
N GLN A 23 0.63 7.67 5.26
CA GLN A 23 0.68 9.08 4.91
C GLN A 23 0.01 9.94 6.00
N ARG A 24 -1.22 9.60 6.40
CA ARG A 24 -1.95 10.30 7.46
C ARG A 24 -1.18 10.35 8.79
N PHE A 25 -0.51 9.26 9.16
CA PHE A 25 0.28 9.21 10.39
C PHE A 25 1.55 10.05 10.33
N VAL A 26 2.26 10.06 9.21
CA VAL A 26 3.41 10.97 9.03
C VAL A 26 2.98 12.43 9.15
N LEU A 27 1.89 12.81 8.48
CA LEU A 27 1.36 14.18 8.55
C LEU A 27 0.91 14.55 9.97
N ALA A 28 0.22 13.64 10.66
CA ALA A 28 -0.22 13.86 12.03
C ALA A 28 0.95 13.97 13.02
N ALA A 29 2.00 13.16 12.84
CA ALA A 29 3.20 13.21 13.67
C ALA A 29 3.92 14.57 13.53
N GLU A 30 4.06 15.08 12.31
CA GLU A 30 4.62 16.42 12.09
C GLU A 30 3.72 17.53 12.64
N ALA A 31 2.40 17.38 12.52
CA ALA A 31 1.49 18.37 13.09
C ALA A 31 1.62 18.44 14.62
N ARG A 32 1.84 17.30 15.29
CA ARG A 32 2.08 17.23 16.75
C ARG A 32 3.45 17.80 17.13
N SER A 33 4.50 17.49 16.37
CA SER A 33 5.88 17.97 16.66
C SER A 33 5.97 19.50 16.61
N LEU A 34 5.19 20.14 15.74
CA LEU A 34 5.15 21.60 15.56
C LEU A 34 4.28 22.31 16.61
N GLY A 35 3.39 21.60 17.32
CA GLY A 35 2.50 22.19 18.33
C GLY A 35 1.47 23.17 17.74
N TYR A 36 1.34 24.36 18.33
CA TYR A 36 0.33 25.33 17.93
C TYR A 36 0.51 25.76 16.47
N GLY A 37 -0.55 25.66 15.68
CA GLY A 37 -0.51 25.96 14.24
C GLY A 37 0.09 24.84 13.37
N GLY A 38 0.61 23.75 13.96
CA GLY A 38 1.22 22.63 13.23
C GLY A 38 0.29 22.02 12.18
N ILE A 39 -0.99 21.82 12.52
CA ILE A 39 -2.00 21.32 11.58
C ILE A 39 -2.15 22.24 10.35
N ALA A 40 -2.13 23.56 10.55
CA ALA A 40 -2.25 24.50 9.45
C ALA A 40 -0.99 24.54 8.57
N ALA A 41 0.19 24.47 9.19
CA ALA A 41 1.47 24.40 8.49
C ALA A 41 1.59 23.12 7.64
N VAL A 42 1.28 21.96 8.23
CA VAL A 42 1.31 20.66 7.55
C VAL A 42 0.29 20.62 6.40
N ALA A 43 -0.95 21.07 6.62
CA ALA A 43 -1.97 21.12 5.57
C ALA A 43 -1.51 21.93 4.36
N LYS A 44 -0.85 23.07 4.59
CA LYS A 44 -0.34 23.94 3.53
C LYS A 44 0.83 23.28 2.77
N ALA A 45 1.76 22.66 3.49
CA ALA A 45 2.90 21.97 2.91
C ALA A 45 2.50 20.72 2.10
N SER A 46 1.61 19.88 2.65
CA SER A 46 1.21 18.60 2.05
C SER A 46 0.04 18.70 1.05
N ARG A 47 -0.64 19.86 0.99
CA ARG A 47 -1.90 20.06 0.24
C ARG A 47 -3.02 19.09 0.68
N THR A 48 -2.98 18.64 1.94
CA THR A 48 -3.99 17.75 2.52
C THR A 48 -4.99 18.54 3.36
N SER A 49 -6.21 18.03 3.51
CA SER A 49 -7.22 18.70 4.34
C SER A 49 -6.81 18.71 5.82
N ARG A 50 -7.15 19.81 6.52
CA ARG A 50 -6.94 19.92 7.97
C ARG A 50 -7.70 18.83 8.74
N SER A 51 -8.90 18.45 8.27
CA SER A 51 -9.72 17.42 8.92
C SER A 51 -9.04 16.05 8.91
N LEU A 52 -8.35 15.68 7.82
CA LEU A 52 -7.62 14.42 7.74
C LEU A 52 -6.43 14.40 8.71
N ILE A 53 -5.71 15.52 8.80
CA ILE A 53 -4.60 15.66 9.74
C ILE A 53 -5.11 15.61 11.19
N GLN A 54 -6.19 16.31 11.51
CA GLN A 54 -6.86 16.26 12.82
C GLN A 54 -7.29 14.84 13.19
N GLN A 55 -7.87 14.11 12.24
CA GLN A 55 -8.24 12.71 12.44
C GLN A 55 -7.00 11.86 12.72
N GLY A 56 -5.91 12.04 11.95
CA GLY A 56 -4.65 11.34 12.21
C GLY A 56 -4.06 11.65 13.58
N VAL A 57 -4.15 12.90 14.05
CA VAL A 57 -3.71 13.29 15.39
C VAL A 57 -4.55 12.58 16.45
N ALA A 58 -5.88 12.62 16.32
CA ALA A 58 -6.79 11.93 17.24
C ALA A 58 -6.54 10.40 17.27
N GLU A 59 -6.26 9.79 16.11
CA GLU A 59 -5.89 8.38 16.03
C GLU A 59 -4.57 8.09 16.76
N LEU A 60 -3.54 8.94 16.62
CA LEU A 60 -2.28 8.78 17.35
C LEU A 60 -2.45 8.95 18.87
N GLU A 61 -3.27 9.92 19.30
CA GLU A 61 -3.56 10.14 20.73
C GLU A 61 -4.41 9.02 21.34
N SER A 62 -5.22 8.32 20.54
CA SER A 62 -6.00 7.18 21.02
C SER A 62 -5.14 5.99 21.47
N GLY A 63 -3.84 5.98 21.13
CA GLY A 63 -2.93 4.88 21.46
C GLY A 63 -3.24 3.59 20.69
N ALA A 64 -4.03 3.67 19.62
CA ALA A 64 -4.33 2.52 18.78
C ALA A 64 -3.02 1.85 18.32
N PRO A 65 -2.87 0.52 18.49
CA PRO A 65 -1.63 -0.16 18.13
C PRO A 65 -1.36 -0.03 16.62
N PRO A 66 -0.09 -0.05 16.20
CA PRO A 66 0.25 -0.15 14.78
C PRO A 66 -0.53 -1.32 14.17
N LEU A 67 -1.27 -1.06 13.10
CA LEU A 67 -1.88 -2.15 12.34
C LEU A 67 -0.73 -3.01 11.83
N GLY A 68 -0.79 -4.32 12.08
CA GLY A 68 0.29 -5.25 11.73
C GLY A 68 0.54 -5.29 10.22
N ARG A 69 0.00 -6.30 9.55
CA ARG A 69 0.24 -6.47 8.11
C ARG A 69 -0.72 -5.60 7.31
N ASN A 70 -0.20 -4.62 6.59
CA ASN A 70 -0.99 -3.73 5.71
C ASN A 70 -1.69 -4.50 4.56
N ARG A 71 -1.15 -5.68 4.22
CA ARG A 71 -1.84 -6.71 3.41
C ARG A 71 -2.09 -7.96 4.26
N ARG A 72 -3.33 -8.46 4.24
CA ARG A 72 -3.62 -9.83 4.71
C ARG A 72 -2.79 -10.84 3.92
N ALA A 73 -2.21 -11.83 4.61
CA ALA A 73 -1.81 -13.06 3.94
C ALA A 73 -3.03 -13.64 3.21
N GLY A 74 -2.89 -14.00 1.93
CA GLY A 74 -4.00 -14.48 1.10
C GLY A 74 -4.83 -13.41 0.38
N GLY A 75 -4.46 -12.12 0.44
CA GLY A 75 -5.12 -11.04 -0.30
C GLY A 75 -4.75 -10.91 -1.78
N GLY A 76 -3.99 -11.87 -2.33
CA GLY A 76 -3.72 -11.96 -3.76
C GLY A 76 -4.87 -12.63 -4.49
N ARG A 77 -4.95 -12.45 -5.82
CA ARG A 77 -5.87 -13.24 -6.65
C ARG A 77 -5.55 -14.72 -6.40
N LYS A 78 -6.58 -15.52 -6.07
CA LYS A 78 -6.42 -16.97 -5.90
C LYS A 78 -5.67 -17.53 -7.12
N PRO A 79 -4.76 -18.51 -6.96
CA PRO A 79 -4.09 -19.15 -8.09
C PRO A 79 -5.13 -19.58 -9.12
N ALA A 80 -4.83 -19.44 -10.41
CA ALA A 80 -5.81 -19.70 -11.47
C ALA A 80 -6.39 -21.13 -11.41
N ALA A 81 -5.61 -22.09 -10.91
CA ALA A 81 -6.04 -23.47 -10.64
C ALA A 81 -7.10 -23.61 -9.53
N VAL A 82 -7.20 -22.65 -8.60
CA VAL A 82 -8.21 -22.62 -7.53
C VAL A 82 -9.53 -22.04 -8.05
N THR A 83 -9.48 -21.06 -8.94
CA THR A 83 -10.68 -20.44 -9.55
C THR A 83 -11.19 -21.20 -10.76
N GLY A 84 -10.30 -21.90 -11.47
CA GLY A 84 -10.62 -22.78 -12.59
C GLY A 84 -10.04 -24.17 -12.30
N PRO A 85 -10.80 -25.07 -11.66
CA PRO A 85 -10.36 -26.44 -11.38
C PRO A 85 -9.96 -27.20 -12.65
N GLU A 86 -10.64 -26.90 -13.77
CA GLU A 86 -10.39 -27.48 -15.08
C GLU A 86 -9.17 -26.90 -15.81
N LEU A 87 -8.54 -25.85 -15.25
CA LEU A 87 -7.40 -25.20 -15.91
C LEU A 87 -6.21 -26.14 -16.06
N ILE A 88 -5.88 -26.91 -15.01
CA ILE A 88 -4.76 -27.84 -15.04
C ILE A 88 -5.05 -28.99 -16.04
N PRO A 89 -6.21 -29.68 -15.97
CA PRO A 89 -6.59 -30.66 -17.00
C PRO A 89 -6.60 -30.11 -18.42
N ALA A 90 -7.14 -28.90 -18.64
CA ALA A 90 -7.20 -28.29 -19.97
C ALA A 90 -5.82 -27.96 -20.52
N LEU A 91 -4.91 -27.47 -19.67
CA LEU A 91 -3.52 -27.21 -20.07
C LEU A 91 -2.77 -28.50 -20.41
N LEU A 92 -3.01 -29.59 -19.68
CA LEU A 92 -2.44 -30.90 -19.99
C LEU A 92 -3.00 -31.46 -21.30
N ALA A 93 -4.30 -31.32 -21.54
CA ALA A 93 -4.94 -31.74 -22.80
C ALA A 93 -4.40 -31.00 -24.03
N LEU A 94 -3.88 -29.79 -23.88
CA LEU A 94 -3.20 -29.06 -24.97
C LEU A 94 -1.83 -29.66 -25.33
N VAL A 95 -1.19 -30.38 -24.41
CA VAL A 95 0.10 -31.06 -24.64
C VAL A 95 -0.11 -32.46 -25.23
N GLU A 96 -1.26 -33.08 -24.95
CA GLU A 96 -1.56 -34.48 -25.26
C GLU A 96 -1.63 -34.89 -26.76
N PRO A 97 -1.74 -34.01 -27.78
CA PRO A 97 -1.57 -34.44 -29.17
C PRO A 97 -0.11 -34.36 -29.66
N THR A 98 0.89 -34.30 -28.78
CA THR A 98 2.32 -34.29 -29.17
C THR A 98 3.20 -35.33 -28.48
N LEU A 99 2.63 -36.44 -28.03
CA LEU A 99 3.36 -37.71 -28.07
C LEU A 99 3.51 -38.11 -29.55
N ARG A 100 4.40 -37.40 -30.26
CA ARG A 100 5.08 -37.95 -31.43
C ARG A 100 5.66 -39.26 -30.92
N GLY A 101 5.07 -40.37 -31.36
CA GLY A 101 5.38 -41.71 -30.87
C GLY A 101 6.88 -41.91 -30.72
N ASP A 102 7.26 -42.69 -29.70
CA ASP A 102 8.63 -43.15 -29.54
C ASP A 102 9.14 -43.64 -30.90
N PRO A 103 10.22 -43.05 -31.45
CA PRO A 103 10.79 -43.60 -32.66
C PRO A 103 11.37 -44.97 -32.30
N GLU A 104 10.73 -46.04 -32.76
CA GLU A 104 11.36 -47.35 -32.79
C GLU A 104 12.52 -47.28 -33.78
N TRP A 105 13.74 -47.24 -33.25
CA TRP A 105 14.95 -47.38 -34.05
C TRP A 105 15.09 -48.87 -34.42
N ASN A 106 14.80 -49.18 -35.68
CA ASN A 106 15.17 -50.45 -36.32
C ASN A 106 16.53 -50.30 -37.01
#